data_AF-A0AAE4YWT9-F1
#
_entry.id   AF-A0AAE4YWT9-F1
#
_cell.length_a   1.000
_cell.length_b   1.000
_cell.length_c   1.000
_cell.angle_alpha   90.00
_cell.angle_beta   90.00
_cell.angle_gamma   90.00
#
_symmetry.space_group_name_H-M   'P 1'
#
loop_
_entity.id
_entity.type
_entity.pdbx_description
1 polymer ?
#
loop_
_entity_poly.entity_id
_entity_poly.type
_entity_poly.pdbx_seq_one_letter_code
_entity_poly.pdbx_strand_id
1 'polypeptide(L)'
;MLEDQSFSIPVDQIECRVFGNFQFSEAVEKTRKASWEALLIKNSAAFDGALLRMADHRIEDGRLVVAANSTSFSAYVATRDPRFGDVYPHAARADPLGMTAVVLTADDSVIVTKRSLAADQNPGGLYLIGGYAEPGKGFDTVDLFQEVAREIAEEIAVSDLTRSA
;
A
#
# COMPACT_ATOMS: atom_id res chain seq x y z
N MET A 1 -26.72 20.14 13.86
CA MET A 1 -25.62 19.56 14.65
C MET A 1 -25.32 18.22 14.01
N LEU A 2 -24.25 18.15 13.22
CA LEU A 2 -23.65 16.86 12.91
C LEU A 2 -23.07 16.41 14.26
N GLU A 3 -23.61 15.33 14.82
CA GLU A 3 -22.97 14.70 15.97
C GLU A 3 -21.51 14.45 15.59
N ASP A 4 -20.58 14.81 16.48
CA ASP A 4 -19.13 14.63 16.32
C ASP A 4 -18.79 13.13 16.22
N GLN A 5 -19.12 12.51 15.09
CA GLN A 5 -18.61 11.20 14.76
C GLN A 5 -17.12 11.37 14.52
N SER A 6 -16.33 10.75 15.39
CA SER A 6 -14.89 10.65 15.19
C SER A 6 -14.62 10.09 13.80
N PHE A 7 -13.88 10.83 12.97
CA PHE A 7 -13.38 10.33 11.68
C PHE A 7 -12.27 9.28 11.84
N SER A 8 -11.90 8.93 13.08
CA SER A 8 -10.92 7.89 13.37
C SER A 8 -11.60 6.56 13.67
N ILE A 9 -11.09 5.51 13.03
CA ILE A 9 -11.46 4.11 13.31
C ILE A 9 -10.27 3.49 14.04
N PRO A 10 -10.45 2.99 15.29
CA PRO A 10 -9.39 2.29 15.99
C PRO A 10 -8.91 1.10 15.16
N VAL A 11 -7.63 0.79 15.20
CA VAL A 11 -7.06 -0.24 14.34
C VAL A 11 -7.67 -1.64 14.57
N ASP A 12 -8.21 -1.86 15.76
CA ASP A 12 -8.91 -3.09 16.15
C ASP A 12 -10.33 -3.20 15.58
N GLN A 13 -10.84 -2.09 15.05
CA GLN A 13 -12.08 -2.02 14.29
C GLN A 13 -11.83 -2.01 12.78
N ILE A 14 -10.59 -2.30 12.34
CA ILE A 14 -10.23 -2.46 10.93
C ILE A 14 -10.07 -3.94 10.62
N GLU A 15 -10.87 -4.44 9.68
CA GLU A 15 -10.78 -5.80 9.16
C GLU A 15 -10.41 -5.74 7.69
N CYS A 16 -9.27 -6.31 7.31
CA CYS A 16 -8.86 -6.43 5.90
C CYS A 16 -8.95 -7.89 5.45
N ARG A 17 -9.90 -8.18 4.57
CA ARG A 17 -10.13 -9.51 3.98
C ARG A 17 -9.48 -9.59 2.60
N VAL A 18 -8.75 -10.67 2.36
CA VAL A 18 -8.06 -10.92 1.10
C VAL A 18 -8.82 -11.98 0.30
N PHE A 19 -9.08 -11.72 -0.98
CA PHE A 19 -9.74 -12.66 -1.87
C PHE A 19 -9.08 -12.66 -3.26
N GLY A 20 -8.74 -13.85 -3.76
CA GLY A 20 -8.26 -14.03 -5.13
C GLY A 20 -7.04 -13.17 -5.51
N ASN A 21 -6.83 -13.04 -6.82
CA ASN A 21 -5.74 -12.26 -7.40
C ASN A 21 -6.32 -11.28 -8.42
N PHE A 22 -5.79 -10.06 -8.41
CA PHE A 22 -6.07 -9.09 -9.46
C PHE A 22 -5.48 -9.57 -10.78
N GLN A 23 -6.29 -9.51 -11.85
CA GLN A 23 -5.89 -9.95 -13.17
C GLN A 23 -6.16 -8.87 -14.21
N PHE A 24 -5.20 -8.69 -15.10
CA PHE A 24 -5.34 -7.85 -16.27
C PHE A 24 -5.97 -8.60 -17.44
N SER A 25 -6.55 -7.84 -18.37
CA SER A 25 -6.79 -8.35 -19.71
C SER A 25 -5.47 -8.71 -20.40
N GLU A 26 -5.52 -9.59 -21.40
CA GLU A 26 -4.33 -10.05 -22.12
C GLU A 26 -3.49 -8.89 -22.69
N ALA A 27 -4.16 -7.85 -23.22
CA ALA A 27 -3.49 -6.68 -23.79
C ALA A 27 -2.69 -5.90 -22.73
N VAL A 28 -3.26 -5.69 -21.55
CA VAL A 28 -2.57 -4.97 -20.45
C VAL A 28 -1.48 -5.86 -19.84
N GLU A 29 -1.72 -7.16 -19.73
CA GLU A 29 -0.74 -8.11 -19.21
C GLU A 29 0.51 -8.18 -20.08
N LYS A 30 0.36 -8.10 -21.42
CA LYS A 30 1.50 -7.99 -22.34
C LYS A 30 2.31 -6.71 -22.09
N THR A 31 1.63 -5.59 -21.87
CA THR A 31 2.28 -4.30 -21.55
C THR A 31 2.98 -4.34 -20.20
N ARG A 32 2.38 -4.99 -19.18
CA ARG A 32 3.01 -5.19 -17.87
C ARG A 32 4.32 -5.95 -18.00
N LYS A 33 4.32 -7.09 -18.71
CA LYS A 33 5.53 -7.91 -18.94
C LYS A 33 6.63 -7.11 -19.63
N ALA A 34 6.31 -6.42 -20.72
CA ALA A 34 7.28 -5.59 -21.45
C ALA A 34 7.84 -4.44 -20.57
N SER A 35 6.99 -3.80 -19.77
CA SER A 35 7.43 -2.75 -18.84
C SER A 35 8.35 -3.28 -17.74
N TRP A 36 8.05 -4.48 -17.24
CA TRP A 36 8.87 -5.14 -16.23
C TRP A 36 10.24 -5.56 -16.77
N GLU A 37 10.30 -6.14 -17.98
CA GLU A 37 11.55 -6.46 -18.66
C GLU A 37 12.42 -5.20 -18.87
N ALA A 38 11.81 -4.09 -19.30
CA ALA A 38 12.50 -2.82 -19.46
C ALA A 38 13.05 -2.26 -18.13
N LEU A 39 12.35 -2.49 -17.01
CA LEU A 39 12.82 -2.13 -15.67
C LEU A 39 14.01 -3.00 -15.26
N LEU A 40 13.93 -4.32 -15.46
CA LEU A 40 15.00 -5.26 -15.12
C LEU A 40 16.30 -5.01 -15.88
N ILE A 41 16.23 -4.51 -17.13
CA ILE A 41 17.41 -4.09 -17.89
C ILE A 41 18.15 -2.95 -17.18
N LYS A 42 17.41 -2.03 -16.53
CA LYS A 42 17.99 -0.89 -15.80
C LYS A 42 18.38 -1.25 -14.36
N ASN A 43 17.66 -2.18 -13.76
CA ASN A 43 17.88 -2.66 -12.40
C ASN A 43 17.66 -4.17 -12.32
N SER A 44 18.73 -4.93 -12.57
CA SER A 44 18.68 -6.40 -12.60
C SER A 44 18.43 -7.04 -11.24
N ALA A 45 18.57 -6.28 -10.15
CA ALA A 45 18.28 -6.73 -8.79
C ALA A 45 16.81 -6.48 -8.38
N ALA A 46 15.99 -5.84 -9.23
CA ALA A 46 14.60 -5.60 -8.91
C ALA A 46 13.82 -6.91 -8.75
N PHE A 47 12.90 -6.95 -7.80
CA PHE A 47 12.08 -8.10 -7.48
C PHE A 47 10.59 -7.75 -7.63
N ASP A 48 9.80 -8.67 -8.19
CA ASP A 48 8.35 -8.48 -8.38
C ASP A 48 7.60 -8.93 -7.12
N GLY A 49 7.65 -8.08 -6.10
CA GLY A 49 6.99 -8.32 -4.82
C GLY A 49 5.48 -8.39 -4.92
N ALA A 50 4.88 -9.23 -4.07
CA ALA A 50 3.43 -9.27 -3.90
C ALA A 50 2.98 -8.02 -3.14
N LEU A 51 1.88 -7.42 -3.57
CA LEU A 51 1.27 -6.27 -2.93
C LEU A 51 -0.22 -6.52 -2.74
N LEU A 52 -0.84 -5.82 -1.81
CA LEU A 52 -2.27 -5.89 -1.59
C LEU A 52 -2.96 -4.75 -2.34
N ARG A 53 -3.98 -5.03 -3.16
CA ARG A 53 -4.82 -4.04 -3.84
C ARG A 53 -6.14 -3.89 -3.10
N MET A 54 -6.51 -2.66 -2.75
CA MET A 54 -7.85 -2.40 -2.19
C MET A 54 -8.89 -2.45 -3.30
N ALA A 55 -9.79 -3.42 -3.22
CA ALA A 55 -10.85 -3.60 -4.20
C ALA A 55 -12.12 -2.85 -3.81
N ASP A 56 -12.44 -2.84 -2.52
CA ASP A 56 -13.59 -2.15 -1.95
C ASP A 56 -13.36 -1.84 -0.47
N HIS A 57 -14.15 -0.91 0.07
CA HIS A 57 -14.18 -0.64 1.51
C HIS A 57 -15.56 -0.18 1.94
N ARG A 58 -15.92 -0.49 3.19
CA ARG A 58 -17.13 0.06 3.81
C ARG A 58 -16.90 0.37 5.28
N ILE A 59 -17.61 1.36 5.78
CA ILE A 59 -17.65 1.73 7.18
C ILE A 59 -19.07 1.48 7.69
N GLU A 60 -19.21 0.59 8.67
CA GLU A 60 -20.49 0.20 9.27
C GLU A 60 -20.28 0.03 10.78
N ASP A 61 -21.16 0.62 11.60
CA ASP A 61 -21.11 0.52 13.07
C ASP A 61 -19.72 0.82 13.69
N GLY A 62 -19.01 1.82 13.14
CA GLY A 62 -17.68 2.23 13.62
C GLY A 62 -16.54 1.29 13.22
N ARG A 63 -16.79 0.32 12.32
CA ARG A 63 -15.79 -0.62 11.78
C ARG A 63 -15.51 -0.34 10.33
N LEU A 64 -14.23 -0.42 9.95
CA LEU A 64 -13.79 -0.41 8.57
C LEU A 64 -13.57 -1.84 8.09
N VAL A 65 -14.32 -2.26 7.08
CA VAL A 65 -14.08 -3.52 6.38
C VAL A 65 -13.46 -3.20 5.02
N VAL A 66 -12.22 -3.63 4.83
CA VAL A 66 -11.49 -3.54 3.56
C VAL A 66 -11.58 -4.88 2.86
N ALA A 67 -12.03 -4.87 1.61
CA ALA A 67 -11.97 -6.03 0.73
C ALA A 67 -10.79 -5.81 -0.23
N ALA A 68 -9.84 -6.73 -0.21
CA ALA A 68 -8.60 -6.62 -0.95
C ALA A 68 -8.29 -7.88 -1.76
N ASN A 69 -7.49 -7.72 -2.81
CA ASN A 69 -6.97 -8.85 -3.59
C ASN A 69 -5.47 -8.69 -3.81
N SER A 70 -4.78 -9.80 -4.06
CA SER A 70 -3.34 -9.75 -4.30
C SER A 70 -3.05 -9.14 -5.67
N THR A 71 -2.03 -8.30 -5.75
CA THR A 71 -1.45 -7.74 -6.98
C THR A 71 0.09 -7.82 -6.88
N SER A 72 0.80 -7.21 -7.82
CA SER A 72 2.27 -7.22 -7.82
C SER A 72 2.89 -5.84 -8.06
N PHE A 73 4.15 -5.69 -7.69
CA PHE A 73 4.89 -4.46 -7.91
C PHE A 73 5.00 -4.12 -9.41
N SER A 74 5.21 -5.11 -10.27
CA SER A 74 5.22 -4.90 -11.73
C SER A 74 3.87 -4.45 -12.28
N ALA A 75 2.76 -4.94 -11.71
CA ALA A 75 1.42 -4.48 -12.06
C ALA A 75 1.21 -3.00 -11.67
N TYR A 76 1.71 -2.59 -10.51
CA TYR A 76 1.74 -1.18 -10.10
C TYR A 76 2.58 -0.33 -11.07
N VAL A 77 3.82 -0.72 -11.36
CA VAL A 77 4.70 0.01 -12.29
C VAL A 77 4.06 0.21 -13.66
N ALA A 78 3.38 -0.82 -14.18
CA ALA A 78 2.73 -0.77 -15.49
C ALA A 78 1.48 0.14 -15.54
N THR A 79 0.84 0.39 -14.39
CA THR A 79 -0.48 1.06 -14.34
C THR A 79 -0.49 2.38 -13.57
N ARG A 80 0.62 2.75 -12.93
CA ARG A 80 0.70 3.96 -12.09
C ARG A 80 0.72 5.28 -12.86
N ASP A 81 1.06 5.27 -14.15
CA ASP A 81 1.04 6.49 -14.98
C ASP A 81 -0.39 7.06 -15.01
N PRO A 82 -0.60 8.36 -14.70
CA PRO A 82 -1.92 8.97 -14.72
C PRO A 82 -2.67 8.82 -16.05
N ARG A 83 -1.95 8.65 -17.16
CA ARG A 83 -2.51 8.47 -18.51
C ARG A 83 -2.84 7.02 -18.84
N PHE A 84 -2.63 6.07 -17.92
CA PHE A 84 -2.94 4.66 -18.14
C PHE A 84 -4.41 4.47 -18.60
N GLY A 85 -5.34 5.21 -17.98
CA GLY A 85 -6.76 5.17 -18.33
C GLY A 85 -7.07 5.72 -19.73
N ASP A 86 -6.24 6.60 -20.28
CA ASP A 86 -6.42 7.12 -21.65
C ASP A 86 -6.11 6.03 -22.69
N VAL A 87 -5.13 5.17 -22.38
CA VAL A 87 -4.70 4.07 -23.25
C VAL A 87 -5.59 2.83 -23.05
N TYR A 88 -6.02 2.58 -21.82
CA TYR A 88 -6.83 1.42 -21.44
C TYR A 88 -8.08 1.84 -20.65
N PRO A 89 -9.08 2.45 -21.30
CA PRO A 89 -10.23 3.06 -20.61
C PRO A 89 -11.14 2.08 -19.88
N HIS A 90 -11.02 0.79 -20.17
CA HIS A 90 -11.80 -0.28 -19.55
C HIS A 90 -10.97 -1.15 -18.60
N ALA A 91 -9.69 -0.83 -18.39
CA ALA A 91 -8.83 -1.56 -17.47
C ALA A 91 -8.74 -0.84 -16.12
N ALA A 92 -8.86 -1.60 -15.04
CA ALA A 92 -8.53 -1.11 -13.71
C ALA A 92 -7.01 -1.02 -13.54
N ARG A 93 -6.56 -0.10 -12.68
CA ARG A 93 -5.17 -0.03 -12.22
C ARG A 93 -4.91 -1.04 -11.11
N ALA A 94 -3.64 -1.39 -10.92
CA ALA A 94 -3.21 -2.28 -9.84
C ALA A 94 -3.38 -1.66 -8.46
N ASP A 95 -3.29 -0.33 -8.33
CA ASP A 95 -3.57 0.48 -7.13
C ASP A 95 -3.33 -0.25 -5.79
N PRO A 96 -2.07 -0.56 -5.46
CA PRO A 96 -1.74 -1.19 -4.19
C PRO A 96 -2.12 -0.29 -3.02
N LEU A 97 -2.57 -0.90 -1.92
CA LEU A 97 -2.98 -0.25 -0.68
C LEU A 97 -1.74 0.32 0.02
N GLY A 98 -1.57 1.63 -0.12
CA GLY A 98 -0.55 2.39 0.60
C GLY A 98 -0.98 2.64 2.05
N MET A 99 -0.03 2.57 2.97
CA MET A 99 -0.21 2.86 4.37
C MET A 99 0.78 3.94 4.81
N THR A 100 0.39 4.75 5.77
CA THR A 100 1.25 5.80 6.31
C THR A 100 0.94 6.01 7.78
N ALA A 101 1.98 6.16 8.59
CA ALA A 101 1.89 6.46 10.01
C ALA A 101 2.43 7.87 10.32
N VAL A 102 1.69 8.59 11.16
CA VAL A 102 2.22 9.77 11.86
C VAL A 102 2.82 9.27 13.17
N VAL A 103 4.14 9.34 13.31
CA VAL A 103 4.85 8.94 14.53
C VAL A 103 5.11 10.19 15.38
N LEU A 104 4.47 10.24 16.55
CA LEU A 104 4.63 11.30 17.54
C LEU A 104 5.64 10.85 18.60
N THR A 105 6.64 11.69 18.89
CA THR A 105 7.61 11.48 19.95
C THR A 105 7.09 11.99 21.30
N ALA A 106 7.75 11.60 22.40
CA ALA A 106 7.35 12.00 23.75
C ALA A 106 7.48 13.51 24.03
N ASP A 107 8.23 14.23 23.19
CA ASP A 107 8.37 15.69 23.19
C ASP A 107 7.49 16.37 22.12
N ASP A 108 6.38 15.73 21.76
CA ASP A 108 5.34 16.25 20.85
C ASP A 108 5.83 16.60 19.43
N SER A 109 6.90 15.95 18.96
CA SER A 109 7.42 16.14 17.60
C SER A 109 6.96 15.04 16.65
N VAL A 110 6.77 15.40 15.37
CA VAL A 110 6.43 14.44 14.31
C VAL A 110 7.69 14.05 13.56
N ILE A 111 7.91 12.74 13.40
CA ILE A 111 9.02 12.23 12.58
C ILE A 111 8.64 12.33 11.09
N VAL A 112 9.54 12.93 10.31
CA VAL A 112 9.45 13.04 8.85
C VAL A 112 10.73 12.49 8.25
N THR A 113 10.61 11.64 7.24
CA THR A 113 11.75 11.07 6.50
C THR A 113 11.98 11.80 5.19
N LYS A 114 13.20 11.71 4.68
CA LYS A 114 13.57 12.22 3.35
C LYS A 114 13.93 11.05 2.45
N ARG A 115 13.25 10.94 1.31
CA ARG A 115 13.53 9.88 0.33
C ARG A 115 14.92 10.06 -0.28
N SER A 116 15.58 8.95 -0.56
CA SER A 116 16.83 8.93 -1.32
C SER A 116 16.66 9.64 -2.66
N LEU A 117 17.70 10.34 -3.12
CA LEU A 117 17.72 10.92 -4.47
C LEU A 117 17.77 9.84 -5.56
N ALA A 118 18.11 8.60 -5.20
CA ALA A 118 18.07 7.45 -6.10
C ALA A 118 16.69 6.75 -6.11
N ALA A 119 15.71 7.22 -5.35
CA ALA A 119 14.38 6.63 -5.34
C ALA A 119 13.68 6.84 -6.69
N ASP A 120 13.05 5.78 -7.20
CA ASP A 120 12.31 5.81 -8.46
C ASP A 120 11.09 6.76 -8.41
N GLN A 121 10.51 6.94 -7.22
CA GLN A 121 9.38 7.84 -7.00
C GLN A 121 9.77 8.92 -5.99
N ASN A 122 9.50 10.18 -6.36
CA ASN A 122 9.66 11.39 -5.55
C ASN A 122 11.05 11.51 -4.87
N PRO A 123 12.15 11.47 -5.65
CA PRO A 123 13.50 11.55 -5.10
C PRO A 123 13.70 12.85 -4.30
N GLY A 124 14.21 12.73 -3.07
CA GLY A 124 14.43 13.86 -2.17
C GLY A 124 13.18 14.43 -1.50
N GLY A 125 12.00 13.87 -1.78
CA GLY A 125 10.73 14.28 -1.15
C GLY A 125 10.68 13.99 0.35
N LEU A 126 9.89 14.78 1.07
CA LEU A 126 9.61 14.58 2.49
C LEU A 126 8.35 13.72 2.65
N TYR A 127 8.46 12.69 3.48
CA TYR A 127 7.44 11.67 3.67
C TYR A 127 7.24 11.37 5.15
N LEU A 128 6.05 10.90 5.47
CA LEU A 128 5.79 10.18 6.72
C LEU A 128 6.19 8.71 6.54
N ILE A 129 6.30 7.98 7.64
CA ILE A 129 6.69 6.57 7.64
C ILE A 129 5.60 5.73 6.96
N GLY A 130 5.99 4.83 6.05
CA GLY A 130 5.06 3.87 5.50
C GLY A 130 5.47 3.28 4.16
N GLY A 131 4.65 2.32 3.73
CA GLY A 131 4.87 1.56 2.50
C GLY A 131 3.57 1.00 1.97
N TYR A 132 3.64 -0.16 1.33
CA TYR A 132 2.48 -0.87 0.82
C TYR A 132 2.17 -2.08 1.70
N ALA A 133 0.89 -2.38 1.89
CA ALA A 133 0.49 -3.62 2.53
C ALA A 133 0.83 -4.83 1.66
N GLU A 134 1.33 -5.89 2.28
CA GLU A 134 1.59 -7.17 1.62
C GLU A 134 0.51 -8.22 1.97
N PRO A 135 0.18 -9.15 1.04
CA PRO A 135 -0.71 -10.26 1.37
C PRO A 135 -0.03 -11.23 2.35
N GLY A 136 -0.71 -11.58 3.43
CA GLY A 136 -0.23 -12.58 4.38
C GLY A 136 -0.05 -13.95 3.73
N LYS A 137 1.02 -14.68 4.09
CA LYS A 137 1.29 -16.01 3.53
C LYS A 137 0.21 -17.02 3.93
N GLY A 138 -0.74 -17.29 3.03
CA GLY A 138 -1.79 -18.30 3.23
C GLY A 138 -2.91 -17.88 4.18
N PHE A 139 -3.08 -16.58 4.42
CA PHE A 139 -4.17 -16.05 5.24
C PHE A 139 -5.19 -15.29 4.39
N ASP A 140 -6.47 -15.48 4.71
CA ASP A 140 -7.58 -14.77 4.08
C ASP A 140 -7.79 -13.36 4.69
N THR A 141 -6.92 -12.95 5.62
CA THR A 141 -6.95 -11.64 6.28
C THR A 141 -5.56 -11.07 6.45
N VAL A 142 -5.45 -9.75 6.39
CA VAL A 142 -4.21 -8.99 6.66
C VAL A 142 -4.43 -8.09 7.87
N ASP A 143 -3.49 -8.09 8.80
CA ASP A 143 -3.49 -7.16 9.92
C ASP A 143 -2.75 -5.87 9.52
N LEU A 144 -3.52 -4.85 9.14
CA LEU A 144 -2.96 -3.57 8.70
C LEU A 144 -2.19 -2.84 9.82
N PHE A 145 -2.46 -3.12 11.10
CA PHE A 145 -1.62 -2.61 12.17
C PHE A 145 -0.21 -3.18 12.11
N GLN A 146 -0.10 -4.50 11.92
CA GLN A 146 1.19 -5.19 11.86
C GLN A 146 1.99 -4.75 10.64
N GLU A 147 1.32 -4.52 9.51
CA GLU A 147 1.98 -3.97 8.32
C GLU A 147 2.53 -2.55 8.55
N VAL A 148 1.77 -1.68 9.21
CA VAL A 148 2.27 -0.34 9.61
C VAL A 148 3.41 -0.46 10.63
N ALA A 149 3.29 -1.35 11.61
CA ALA A 149 4.33 -1.57 12.61
C ALA A 149 5.63 -2.09 11.99
N ARG A 150 5.54 -2.96 10.97
CA ARG A 150 6.68 -3.43 10.19
C ARG A 150 7.40 -2.26 9.51
N GLU A 151 6.66 -1.39 8.81
CA GLU A 151 7.25 -0.20 8.16
C GLU A 151 7.95 0.73 9.17
N ILE A 152 7.36 0.94 10.34
CA ILE A 152 7.98 1.72 11.42
C ILE A 152 9.28 1.08 11.91
N ALA A 153 9.29 -0.23 12.12
CA ALA A 153 10.49 -0.95 12.53
C ALA A 153 11.59 -0.91 11.45
N GLU A 154 11.23 -1.03 10.17
CA GLU A 154 12.17 -1.03 9.05
C GLU A 154 12.77 0.36 8.78
N GLU A 155 11.97 1.44 8.84
CA GLU A 155 12.43 2.78 8.49
C GLU A 155 13.13 3.52 9.63
N ILE A 156 12.67 3.34 10.88
CA ILE A 156 13.18 4.11 12.04
C ILE A 156 13.59 3.25 13.24
N ALA A 157 13.63 1.92 13.10
CA ALA A 157 14.09 0.98 14.12
C ALA A 157 13.31 1.03 15.45
N VAL A 158 12.03 1.43 15.41
CA VAL A 158 11.12 1.41 16.56
C VAL A 158 10.27 0.13 16.51
N SER A 159 10.33 -0.70 17.56
CA SER A 159 9.73 -2.04 17.57
C SER A 159 8.87 -2.36 18.81
N ASP A 160 8.79 -1.43 19.77
CA ASP A 160 8.03 -1.53 21.02
C ASP A 160 6.62 -0.91 20.92
N LEU A 161 6.07 -0.88 19.70
CA LEU A 161 4.72 -0.35 19.45
C LEU A 161 3.67 -1.18 20.20
N THR A 162 2.88 -0.48 21.01
CA THR A 162 1.75 -1.10 21.73
C THR A 162 0.47 -0.87 20.95
N ARG A 163 -0.20 -1.96 20.60
CA ARG A 163 -1.55 -1.93 20.03
C ARG A 163 -2.53 -1.44 21.10
N SER A 164 -3.32 -0.41 20.81
CA SER A 164 -4.37 0.04 21.74
C SER A 164 -5.37 -1.09 21.93
N ALA A 165 -5.63 -1.46 23.19
CA ALA A 165 -6.64 -2.46 23.56
C ALA A 165 -8.08 -1.92 23.47
#